data_AF-A0A2T1CDE2-F1
#
_entry.id   AF-A0A2T1CDE2-F1
#
_cell.length_a   1.000
_cell.length_b   1.000
_cell.length_c   1.000
_cell.angle_alpha   90.00
_cell.angle_beta   90.00
_cell.angle_gamma   90.00
#
_symmetry.space_group_name_H-M   'P 1'
#
loop_
_entity.id
_entity.type
_entity.pdbx_description
1 polymer ?
#
loop_
_entity_poly.entity_id
_entity_poly.type
_entity_poly.pdbx_seq_one_letter_code
_entity_poly.pdbx_strand_id
1 'polypeptide(L)'
;MIVAPFFYKTVNIQSIAVTMPSPLSAKSSNFLLLSLLNSLADFDGQISTHAAVLLNALRHRCDPLPPLYADVFGLPFSTTCADLVERIECLTEDQVMIASYAFQIFRSYEQLLKVNTADVAPEQKAAYESQLERIRIVVARTRSALAEALGDHRQA
;
A
#
# COMPACT_ATOMS: atom_id res chain seq x y z
N MET A 1 19.77 46.04 13.84
CA MET A 1 18.80 45.45 14.79
C MET A 1 17.41 45.91 14.35
N ILE A 2 16.58 44.97 13.86
CA ILE A 2 15.11 45.03 13.66
C ILE A 2 14.61 46.10 12.64
N VAL A 3 14.49 45.79 11.35
CA VAL A 3 13.35 45.14 10.62
C VAL A 3 12.01 45.88 10.81
N ALA A 4 11.64 46.66 9.79
CA ALA A 4 10.32 47.25 9.59
C ALA A 4 9.34 46.22 9.00
N PRO A 5 8.05 46.20 9.39
CA PRO A 5 7.05 45.36 8.75
C PRO A 5 6.39 46.12 7.58
N PHE A 6 6.45 45.51 6.40
CA PHE A 6 5.66 45.89 5.23
C PHE A 6 4.22 45.40 5.38
N PHE A 7 3.27 46.32 5.20
CA PHE A 7 1.88 46.01 4.86
C PHE A 7 1.52 46.84 3.63
N TYR A 8 0.96 46.18 2.61
CA TYR A 8 -0.15 46.60 1.70
C TYR A 8 -0.08 45.66 0.47
N LYS A 9 -0.88 44.60 0.44
CA LYS A 9 -2.26 44.50 -0.08
C LYS A 9 -2.30 44.26 -1.61
N THR A 10 -2.65 43.01 -1.94
CA THR A 10 -3.39 42.50 -3.09
C THR A 10 -2.91 42.76 -4.52
N VAL A 11 -2.45 41.69 -5.17
CA VAL A 11 -2.81 41.41 -6.57
C VAL A 11 -3.52 40.06 -6.60
N ASN A 12 -4.75 40.11 -7.10
CA ASN A 12 -5.64 39.01 -7.38
C ASN A 12 -5.08 38.20 -8.58
N ILE A 13 -4.80 36.91 -8.38
CA ILE A 13 -4.61 35.96 -9.48
C ILE A 13 -5.61 34.84 -9.27
N GLN A 14 -6.63 34.85 -10.12
CA GLN A 14 -7.58 33.77 -10.28
C GLN A 14 -6.86 32.48 -10.70
N SER A 15 -7.18 31.43 -9.95
CA SER A 15 -7.61 30.13 -10.47
C SER A 15 -6.67 29.37 -11.39
N ILE A 16 -5.74 28.61 -10.80
CA ILE A 16 -5.62 27.16 -11.05
C ILE A 16 -5.30 26.50 -9.70
N ALA A 17 -6.35 26.16 -8.95
CA ALA A 17 -6.20 25.28 -7.80
C ALA A 17 -5.95 23.87 -8.35
N VAL A 18 -4.68 23.49 -8.50
CA VAL A 18 -4.30 22.08 -8.46
C VAL A 18 -4.54 21.65 -7.03
N THR A 19 -5.71 21.06 -6.79
CA THR A 19 -6.11 20.51 -5.49
C THR A 19 -5.12 19.42 -5.11
N MET A 20 -4.08 19.80 -4.37
CA MET A 20 -3.28 18.86 -3.61
C MET A 20 -4.23 18.15 -2.63
N PRO A 21 -4.28 16.81 -2.61
CA PRO A 21 -5.10 16.12 -1.62
C PRO A 21 -4.60 16.49 -0.22
N SER A 22 -5.52 16.95 0.62
CA SER A 22 -5.25 17.33 2.00
C SER A 22 -4.48 16.20 2.73
N PRO A 23 -3.39 16.48 3.47
CA PRO A 23 -2.59 15.46 4.14
C PRO A 23 -3.36 14.66 5.22
N LEU A 24 -4.51 15.19 5.65
CA LEU A 24 -5.45 14.50 6.53
C LEU A 24 -6.21 13.36 5.82
N SER A 25 -6.51 13.53 4.52
CA SER A 25 -7.16 12.50 3.69
C SER A 25 -6.22 11.30 3.51
N ALA A 26 -4.97 11.56 3.12
CA ALA A 26 -3.98 10.52 2.88
C ALA A 26 -3.67 9.67 4.13
N LYS A 27 -3.58 10.28 5.33
CA LYS A 27 -3.39 9.54 6.59
C LYS A 27 -4.57 8.62 6.91
N SER A 28 -5.79 9.09 6.68
CA SER A 28 -7.00 8.28 6.86
C SER A 28 -7.07 7.14 5.84
N SER A 29 -6.67 7.38 4.60
CA SER A 29 -6.67 6.38 3.53
C SER A 29 -5.66 5.27 3.80
N ASN A 30 -4.46 5.58 4.26
CA ASN A 30 -3.48 4.58 4.66
C ASN A 30 -3.97 3.67 5.80
N PHE A 31 -4.68 4.24 6.78
CA PHE A 31 -5.27 3.44 7.86
C PHE A 31 -6.35 2.49 7.33
N LEU A 32 -7.27 2.98 6.49
CA LEU A 32 -8.32 2.15 5.87
C LEU A 32 -7.75 1.06 4.98
N LEU A 33 -6.74 1.37 4.17
CA LEU A 33 -6.03 0.41 3.32
C LEU A 33 -5.35 -0.70 4.14
N LEU A 34 -4.73 -0.33 5.27
CA LEU A 34 -4.11 -1.29 6.18
C LEU A 34 -5.14 -2.19 6.87
N SER A 35 -6.25 -1.60 7.33
CA SER A 35 -7.36 -2.34 7.94
C SER A 35 -8.02 -3.28 6.92
N LEU A 36 -8.16 -2.85 5.66
CA LEU A 36 -8.72 -3.69 4.61
C LEU A 36 -7.85 -4.93 4.40
N LEU A 37 -6.53 -4.77 4.25
CA LEU A 37 -5.66 -5.91 3.98
C LEU A 37 -5.43 -6.83 5.17
N ASN A 38 -5.49 -6.31 6.41
CA ASN A 38 -5.56 -7.20 7.56
C ASN A 38 -6.87 -8.03 7.52
N SER A 39 -7.98 -7.39 7.17
CA SER A 39 -9.28 -8.09 7.04
C SER A 39 -9.32 -9.07 5.86
N LEU A 40 -8.56 -8.82 4.78
CA LEU A 40 -8.41 -9.72 3.64
C LEU A 40 -7.36 -10.81 3.89
N ALA A 41 -6.39 -10.59 4.78
CA ALA A 41 -5.44 -11.62 5.20
C ALA A 41 -6.07 -12.64 6.17
N ASP A 42 -7.07 -12.22 6.94
CA ASP A 42 -7.90 -13.08 7.80
C ASP A 42 -9.04 -13.78 7.03
N PHE A 43 -9.01 -13.76 5.69
CA PHE A 43 -10.05 -14.29 4.82
C PHE A 43 -10.06 -15.82 4.81
N ASP A 44 -11.18 -16.42 5.23
CA ASP A 44 -11.43 -17.87 5.26
C ASP A 44 -12.25 -18.39 4.08
N GLY A 45 -12.50 -17.55 3.07
CA GLY A 45 -13.35 -17.87 1.91
C GLY A 45 -14.56 -16.94 1.74
N GLN A 46 -14.83 -15.98 2.64
CA GLN A 46 -15.87 -14.96 2.44
C GLN A 46 -15.40 -13.55 2.79
N ILE A 47 -15.78 -12.55 1.97
CA ILE A 47 -15.48 -11.15 2.27
C ILE A 47 -16.23 -10.79 3.54
N SER A 48 -15.49 -10.59 4.63
CA SER A 48 -16.08 -10.23 5.90
C SER A 48 -16.90 -8.94 5.76
N THR A 49 -17.99 -8.83 6.52
CA THR A 49 -18.81 -7.61 6.55
C THR A 49 -17.96 -6.37 6.87
N HIS A 50 -16.87 -6.55 7.61
CA HIS A 50 -15.89 -5.51 7.89
C HIS A 50 -15.08 -5.11 6.65
N ALA A 51 -14.56 -6.07 5.88
CA ALA A 51 -13.88 -5.81 4.61
C ALA A 51 -14.81 -5.11 3.60
N ALA A 52 -16.08 -5.51 3.51
CA ALA A 52 -17.07 -4.86 2.64
C ALA A 52 -17.31 -3.38 3.01
N VAL A 53 -17.38 -3.06 4.31
CA VAL A 53 -17.49 -1.66 4.78
C VAL A 53 -16.25 -0.86 4.42
N LEU A 54 -15.06 -1.45 4.53
CA LEU A 54 -13.79 -0.81 4.19
C LEU A 54 -13.65 -0.57 2.68
N LEU A 55 -14.05 -1.54 1.84
CA LEU A 55 -14.10 -1.39 0.38
C LEU A 55 -15.03 -0.24 0.00
N ASN A 56 -16.23 -0.18 0.58
CA ASN A 56 -17.17 0.92 0.31
C ASN A 56 -16.62 2.29 0.74
N ALA A 57 -15.90 2.36 1.86
CA ALA A 57 -15.25 3.59 2.33
C ALA A 57 -14.09 4.04 1.43
N LEU A 58 -13.40 3.10 0.76
CA LEU A 58 -12.29 3.36 -0.16
C LEU A 58 -12.76 3.67 -1.59
N ARG A 59 -13.93 3.15 -2.00
CA ARG A 59 -14.51 3.31 -3.35
C ARG A 59 -14.65 4.76 -3.78
N HIS A 60 -14.89 5.67 -2.85
CA HIS A 60 -15.08 7.09 -3.12
C HIS A 60 -13.80 7.93 -2.96
N ARG A 61 -12.65 7.31 -2.69
CA ARG A 61 -11.39 8.02 -2.45
C ARG A 61 -10.51 7.98 -3.69
N CYS A 62 -10.14 9.18 -4.15
CA CYS A 62 -9.20 9.37 -5.26
C CYS A 62 -7.74 9.54 -4.78
N ASP A 63 -7.44 9.20 -3.53
CA ASP A 63 -6.08 9.27 -3.02
C ASP A 63 -5.18 8.29 -3.80
N PRO A 64 -3.92 8.67 -4.07
CA PRO A 64 -2.98 7.79 -4.75
C PRO A 64 -2.70 6.56 -3.90
N LEU A 65 -2.65 5.40 -4.57
CA LEU A 65 -2.42 4.13 -3.91
C LEU A 65 -0.94 3.97 -3.56
N PRO A 66 -0.57 3.53 -2.34
CA PRO A 66 0.84 3.32 -2.01
C PRO A 66 1.45 2.19 -2.86
N PRO A 67 2.74 2.28 -3.25
CA PRO A 67 3.35 1.38 -4.24
C PRO A 67 3.22 -0.11 -3.91
N LEU A 68 3.39 -0.49 -2.64
CA LEU A 68 3.25 -1.86 -2.18
C LEU A 68 1.88 -2.47 -2.51
N TYR A 69 0.82 -1.66 -2.45
CA TYR A 69 -0.54 -2.09 -2.74
C TYR A 69 -0.75 -2.24 -4.25
N ALA A 70 -0.19 -1.32 -5.04
CA ALA A 70 -0.24 -1.43 -6.49
C ALA A 70 0.47 -2.70 -6.98
N ASP A 71 1.65 -2.98 -6.44
CA ASP A 71 2.45 -4.18 -6.78
C ASP A 71 1.70 -5.48 -6.47
N VAL A 72 1.05 -5.56 -5.30
CA VAL A 72 0.36 -6.78 -4.86
C VAL A 72 -0.86 -7.10 -5.72
N PHE A 73 -1.58 -6.09 -6.21
CA PHE A 73 -2.80 -6.28 -7.00
C PHE A 73 -2.57 -6.16 -8.52
N GLY A 74 -1.31 -6.02 -8.95
CA GLY A 74 -0.92 -5.92 -10.35
C GLY A 74 -1.41 -4.64 -11.03
N LEU A 75 -1.47 -3.54 -10.26
CA LEU A 75 -1.97 -2.25 -10.71
C LEU A 75 -0.82 -1.31 -11.13
N PRO A 76 -1.04 -0.42 -12.12
CA PRO A 76 -0.09 0.64 -12.45
C PRO A 76 0.21 1.58 -11.28
N PHE A 77 1.41 2.15 -11.21
CA PHE A 77 1.79 3.09 -10.13
C PHE A 77 0.95 4.38 -10.05
N SER A 78 0.15 4.68 -11.08
CA SER A 78 -0.75 5.85 -11.12
C SER A 78 -2.14 5.57 -10.55
N THR A 79 -2.42 4.36 -10.06
CA THR A 79 -3.76 4.00 -9.56
C THR A 79 -4.10 4.64 -8.22
N THR A 80 -5.40 4.77 -8.00
CA THR A 80 -6.03 5.31 -6.80
C THR A 80 -6.60 4.19 -5.92
N CYS A 81 -7.05 4.56 -4.71
CA CYS A 81 -7.80 3.64 -3.84
C CYS A 81 -9.07 3.10 -4.50
N ALA A 82 -9.75 3.87 -5.34
CA ALA A 82 -10.94 3.42 -6.06
C ALA A 82 -10.60 2.32 -7.08
N ASP A 83 -9.51 2.48 -7.82
CA ASP A 83 -9.02 1.46 -8.78
C ASP A 83 -8.63 0.15 -8.07
N LEU A 84 -8.11 0.23 -6.84
CA LEU A 84 -7.86 -0.95 -6.01
C LEU A 84 -9.15 -1.68 -5.66
N VAL A 85 -10.21 -0.96 -5.29
CA VAL A 85 -11.51 -1.56 -4.94
C VAL A 85 -12.09 -2.28 -6.15
N GLU A 86 -12.10 -1.62 -7.32
CA GLU A 86 -12.54 -2.23 -8.57
C GLU A 86 -11.72 -3.48 -8.89
N ARG A 87 -10.39 -3.42 -8.74
CA ARG A 87 -9.53 -4.57 -8.96
C ARG A 87 -9.86 -5.74 -8.05
N ILE A 88 -10.06 -5.51 -6.75
CA ILE A 88 -10.40 -6.57 -5.79
C ILE A 88 -11.75 -7.21 -6.14
N GLU A 89 -12.73 -6.43 -6.58
CA GLU A 89 -14.05 -6.92 -6.98
C GLU A 89 -14.02 -7.76 -8.26
N CYS A 90 -13.01 -7.58 -9.12
CA CYS A 90 -12.78 -8.38 -10.31
C CYS A 90 -11.95 -9.66 -10.08
N LEU A 91 -11.36 -9.84 -8.91
CA LEU A 91 -10.55 -11.01 -8.59
C LEU A 91 -11.40 -12.15 -8.03
N THR A 92 -11.00 -13.39 -8.28
CA THR A 92 -11.57 -14.54 -7.58
C THR A 92 -11.16 -14.55 -6.11
N GLU A 93 -11.91 -15.26 -5.28
CA GLU A 93 -11.59 -15.43 -3.85
C GLU A 93 -10.16 -15.97 -3.65
N ASP A 94 -9.76 -16.95 -4.47
CA ASP A 94 -8.41 -17.52 -4.45
C ASP A 94 -7.33 -16.47 -4.78
N GLN A 95 -7.58 -15.61 -5.78
CA GLN A 95 -6.65 -14.55 -6.15
C GLN A 95 -6.53 -13.48 -5.05
N VAL A 96 -7.65 -13.10 -4.43
CA VAL A 96 -7.67 -12.17 -3.29
C VAL A 96 -6.90 -12.75 -2.11
N MET A 97 -7.07 -14.05 -1.82
CA MET A 97 -6.32 -14.75 -0.78
C MET A 97 -4.81 -14.76 -1.07
N ILE A 98 -4.40 -15.14 -2.28
CA ILE A 98 -2.98 -15.15 -2.70
C ILE A 98 -2.38 -13.75 -2.59
N ALA A 99 -3.08 -12.72 -3.07
CA ALA A 99 -2.65 -11.32 -2.97
C ALA A 99 -2.50 -10.87 -1.51
N SER A 100 -3.44 -11.24 -0.65
CA SER A 100 -3.42 -10.88 0.77
C SER A 100 -2.25 -11.53 1.52
N TYR A 101 -1.95 -12.81 1.23
CA TYR A 101 -0.75 -13.46 1.75
C TYR A 101 0.55 -12.81 1.22
N ALA A 102 0.59 -12.46 -0.06
CA ALA A 102 1.74 -11.79 -0.65
C ALA A 102 2.01 -10.43 0.01
N PHE A 103 0.95 -9.67 0.30
CA PHE A 103 1.06 -8.39 1.01
C PHE A 103 1.72 -8.55 2.38
N GLN A 104 1.33 -9.54 3.18
CA GLN A 104 1.91 -9.74 4.51
C GLN A 104 3.41 -10.02 4.42
N ILE A 105 3.83 -10.88 3.48
CA ILE A 105 5.25 -11.19 3.24
C ILE A 105 6.03 -9.94 2.83
N PHE A 106 5.51 -9.16 1.88
CA PHE A 106 6.19 -7.96 1.39
C PHE A 106 6.25 -6.87 2.46
N ARG A 107 5.18 -6.70 3.26
CA ARG A 107 5.15 -5.79 4.39
C ARG A 107 6.20 -6.16 5.45
N SER A 108 6.31 -7.44 5.80
CA SER A 108 7.34 -7.91 6.73
C SER A 108 8.74 -7.64 6.19
N TYR A 109 8.96 -7.84 4.89
CA TYR A 109 10.24 -7.51 4.25
C TYR A 109 10.56 -6.01 4.31
N GLU A 110 9.61 -5.13 4.00
CA GLU A 110 9.80 -3.68 4.16
C GLU A 110 10.09 -3.26 5.61
N GLN A 111 9.42 -3.89 6.57
CA GLN A 111 9.64 -3.61 8.00
C GLN A 111 11.05 -4.00 8.42
N LEU A 112 11.55 -5.16 7.97
CA LEU A 112 12.92 -5.57 8.20
C LEU A 112 13.90 -4.58 7.61
N LEU A 113 13.74 -4.20 6.34
CA LEU A 113 14.62 -3.23 5.69
C LEU A 113 14.73 -1.87 6.42
N LYS A 114 13.73 -1.49 7.22
CA LYS A 114 13.71 -0.26 8.01
C LYS A 114 14.40 -0.39 9.38
N VAL A 115 14.78 -1.60 9.80
CA VAL A 115 15.49 -1.82 11.06
C VAL A 115 16.90 -1.25 10.95
N ASN A 116 17.20 -0.26 11.79
CA ASN A 116 18.55 0.28 11.92
C ASN A 116 19.40 -0.69 12.75
N THR A 117 20.44 -1.27 12.15
CA THR A 117 21.33 -2.24 12.79
C THR A 117 22.66 -1.64 13.24
N ALA A 118 22.79 -0.31 13.26
CA ALA A 118 24.04 0.39 13.56
C ALA A 118 24.63 0.07 14.94
N ASP A 119 23.78 -0.13 15.96
CA ASP A 119 24.19 -0.30 17.36
C ASP A 119 24.04 -1.74 17.89
N VAL A 120 23.95 -2.73 16.98
CA VAL A 120 23.61 -4.11 17.32
C VAL A 120 24.88 -4.97 17.39
N ALA A 121 24.94 -5.92 18.34
CA ALA A 121 26.11 -6.80 18.50
C ALA A 121 26.39 -7.63 17.22
N PRO A 122 27.66 -8.00 16.94
CA PRO A 122 28.03 -8.69 15.70
C PRO A 122 27.24 -9.98 15.42
N GLU A 123 26.96 -10.76 16.47
CA GLU A 123 26.20 -12.02 16.37
C GLU A 123 24.73 -11.79 16.01
N GLN A 124 24.14 -10.74 16.58
CA GLN A 124 22.76 -10.32 16.30
C GLN A 124 22.63 -9.75 14.89
N LYS A 125 23.66 -9.02 14.42
CA LYS A 125 23.73 -8.54 13.04
C LYS A 125 23.80 -9.69 12.03
N ALA A 126 24.64 -10.70 12.28
CA ALA A 126 24.74 -11.88 11.42
C ALA A 126 23.43 -12.69 11.40
N ALA A 127 22.76 -12.84 12.54
CA ALA A 127 21.44 -13.47 12.61
C ALA A 127 20.38 -12.69 11.82
N TYR A 128 20.38 -11.37 11.93
CA TYR A 128 19.49 -10.48 11.18
C TYR A 128 19.72 -10.57 9.66
N GLU A 129 20.97 -10.53 9.20
CA GLU A 129 21.31 -10.67 7.77
C GLU A 129 20.89 -12.04 7.22
N SER A 130 21.07 -13.11 8.00
CA SER A 130 20.60 -14.45 7.66
C SER A 130 19.06 -14.53 7.53
N GLN A 131 18.33 -13.88 8.43
CA GLN A 131 16.87 -13.78 8.34
C GLN A 131 16.43 -12.96 7.12
N LEU A 132 17.10 -11.84 6.85
CA LEU A 132 16.80 -10.98 5.71
C LEU A 132 16.97 -11.72 4.39
N GLU A 133 18.03 -12.54 4.25
CA GLU A 133 18.27 -13.31 3.04
C GLU A 133 17.22 -14.42 2.84
N ARG A 134 16.83 -15.11 3.91
CA ARG A 134 15.73 -16.10 3.85
C ARG A 134 14.43 -15.45 3.37
N ILE A 135 14.11 -14.27 3.92
CA ILE A 135 12.88 -13.55 3.56
C ILE A 135 12.96 -13.01 2.14
N ARG A 136 14.13 -12.55 1.67
CA ARG A 136 14.32 -12.15 0.28
C ARG A 136 13.99 -13.28 -0.70
N ILE A 137 14.42 -14.51 -0.41
CA ILE A 137 14.09 -15.69 -1.25
C ILE A 137 12.57 -15.94 -1.24
N VAL A 138 11.93 -15.87 -0.06
CA VAL A 138 10.47 -16.03 0.05
C VAL A 138 9.75 -14.95 -0.76
N VAL A 139 10.14 -13.68 -0.63
CA VAL A 139 9.58 -12.55 -1.40
C VAL A 139 9.71 -12.79 -2.90
N ALA A 140 10.87 -13.25 -3.38
CA ALA A 140 11.08 -13.53 -4.80
C ALA A 140 10.14 -14.64 -5.32
N ARG A 141 9.99 -15.73 -4.56
CA ARG A 141 9.05 -16.82 -4.90
C ARG A 141 7.61 -16.36 -4.89
N THR A 142 7.22 -15.62 -3.85
CA THR A 142 5.88 -15.05 -3.72
C THR A 142 5.55 -14.09 -4.85
N ARG A 143 6.52 -13.26 -5.29
CA ARG A 143 6.34 -12.39 -6.47
C ARG A 143 6.07 -13.19 -7.74
N SER A 144 6.80 -14.29 -7.96
CA SER A 144 6.56 -15.18 -9.11
C SER A 144 5.15 -15.79 -9.05
N ALA A 145 4.78 -16.40 -7.93
CA ALA A 145 3.47 -17.02 -7.74
C ALA A 145 2.32 -16.02 -7.86
N LEU A 146 2.51 -14.78 -7.36
CA LEU A 146 1.53 -13.71 -7.49
C LEU A 146 1.35 -13.28 -8.95
N ALA A 147 2.45 -13.14 -9.69
CA ALA A 147 2.40 -12.78 -11.11
C ALA A 147 1.70 -13.85 -11.94
N GLU A 148 1.91 -15.13 -11.63
CA GLU A 148 1.19 -16.26 -12.25
C GLU A 148 -0.31 -16.20 -11.91
N ALA A 149 -0.65 -16.08 -10.63
CA ALA A 149 -2.05 -16.06 -10.17
C ALA A 149 -2.87 -14.87 -10.72
N LEU A 150 -2.23 -13.70 -10.89
CA LEU A 150 -2.87 -12.49 -11.41
C LEU A 150 -2.77 -12.34 -12.94
N GLY A 151 -1.88 -13.11 -13.59
CA GLY A 151 -1.53 -13.01 -15.01
C GLY A 151 -2.52 -13.68 -15.97
N ASP A 152 -3.40 -14.55 -15.47
CA ASP A 152 -4.35 -15.36 -16.27
C ASP A 152 -5.53 -14.59 -16.92
N HIS A 153 -5.41 -13.26 -17.07
CA HIS A 153 -6.35 -12.44 -17.83
C HIS A 153 -5.72 -11.67 -19.00
N ARG A 154 -4.50 -12.01 -19.43
CA ARG A 154 -3.91 -11.47 -20.67
C ARG A 154 -3.90 -12.41 -21.87
N GLN A 155 -4.68 -13.50 -21.85
CA GLN A 155 -4.90 -14.36 -23.01
C GLN A 155 -6.34 -14.90 -23.03
N ALA A 156 -7.28 -14.09 -23.52
CA ALA A 156 -8.51 -14.54 -24.16
C ALA A 156 -8.94 -13.50 -25.19
#